data_AF-A0A9P4P5V0-F1
#
_entry.id   AF-A0A9P4P5V0-F1
#
_cell.length_a   1.000
_cell.length_b   1.000
_cell.length_c   1.000
_cell.angle_alpha   90.00
_cell.angle_beta   90.00
_cell.angle_gamma   90.00
#
_symmetry.space_group_name_H-M   'P 1'
#
loop_
_entity.id
_entity.type
_entity.pdbx_description
1 polymer ?
#
loop_
_entity_poly.entity_id
_entity_poly.type
_entity_poly.pdbx_seq_one_letter_code
_entity_poly.pdbx_strand_id
1 'polypeptide(L)'
;MAPPPPPSPPYKPTRSRSLRFLPDDYNDASTPAELIPVRYSGESPLDTGCVVRIAPFRRNVLTTFHRAQIADFEEVKWILQHGTTDVWYEKPKRSWLRQQDSFEASGCDTDELEALENARPVSLETPRIWASAALVTPSDDDIFDCTAGHSIDDAFSGACPTCTEDKSEVLDATPLVYFVVLSTCQASEPFIHGAHFNGRQIYKLIRCGSRESAVAEAFYASGVNGWSVTFSCIMRADDELEGGETKIKRVDELWVLGEDEEEDDCTRVFF
;
A
#
# COMPACT_ATOMS: atom_id res chain seq x y z
N MET A 1 69.02 -34.67 -2.75
CA MET A 1 67.75 -34.41 -3.47
C MET A 1 66.63 -34.53 -2.44
N ALA A 2 65.96 -33.42 -2.13
CA ALA A 2 64.83 -33.42 -1.20
C ALA A 2 63.56 -33.93 -1.92
N PRO A 3 62.70 -34.72 -1.26
CA PRO A 3 61.46 -35.19 -1.86
C PRO A 3 60.50 -34.01 -2.13
N PRO A 4 59.67 -34.11 -3.19
CA PRO A 4 58.72 -33.05 -3.52
C PRO A 4 57.68 -32.90 -2.41
N PRO A 5 57.18 -31.66 -2.17
CA PRO A 5 56.14 -31.43 -1.18
C PRO A 5 54.87 -32.22 -1.54
N PRO A 6 54.11 -32.68 -0.53
CA PRO A 6 52.87 -33.40 -0.76
C PRO A 6 51.86 -32.51 -1.52
N PRO A 7 51.00 -33.11 -2.35
CA PRO A 7 49.98 -32.38 -3.09
C PRO A 7 49.03 -31.66 -2.13
N SER A 8 48.71 -30.41 -2.43
CA SER A 8 47.74 -29.60 -1.69
C SER A 8 46.40 -30.35 -1.64
N PRO A 9 45.70 -30.38 -0.49
CA PRO A 9 44.38 -30.97 -0.43
C PRO A 9 43.44 -30.26 -1.41
N PRO A 10 42.48 -30.97 -2.03
CA PRO A 10 41.55 -30.38 -2.98
C PRO A 10 40.80 -29.22 -2.32
N TYR A 11 40.82 -28.06 -2.98
CA TYR A 11 40.06 -26.88 -2.59
C TYR A 11 38.59 -27.30 -2.44
N LYS A 12 38.11 -27.45 -1.20
CA LYS A 12 36.67 -27.42 -0.95
C LYS A 12 36.27 -25.96 -1.13
N PRO A 13 35.40 -25.61 -2.09
CA PRO A 13 34.88 -24.26 -2.13
C PRO A 13 34.28 -24.00 -0.76
N THR A 14 34.87 -23.07 -0.02
CA THR A 14 34.29 -22.52 1.18
C THR A 14 32.93 -22.01 0.71
N ARG A 15 31.86 -22.76 1.00
CA ARG A 15 30.50 -22.26 0.82
C ARG A 15 30.54 -20.88 1.42
N SER A 16 30.32 -19.85 0.60
CA SER A 16 30.26 -18.49 1.11
C SER A 16 29.37 -18.56 2.33
N ARG A 17 29.85 -17.98 3.42
CA ARG A 17 29.11 -17.78 4.64
C ARG A 17 28.08 -16.67 4.37
N SER A 18 27.30 -16.80 3.31
CA SER A 18 26.19 -15.95 2.96
C SER A 18 24.97 -16.50 3.71
N LEU A 19 24.61 -15.80 4.78
CA LEU A 19 23.23 -15.66 5.27
C LEU A 19 22.44 -16.97 5.49
N ARG A 20 23.03 -17.96 6.18
CA ARG A 20 22.29 -19.16 6.67
C ARG A 20 22.03 -19.13 8.17
N PHE A 21 21.57 -18.00 8.67
CA PHE A 21 20.92 -17.91 9.97
C PHE A 21 19.79 -16.90 9.87
N LEU A 22 18.80 -17.25 9.05
CA LEU A 22 17.47 -16.74 9.27
C LEU A 22 16.69 -17.88 9.96
N PRO A 23 15.89 -17.62 11.00
CA PRO A 23 15.10 -18.65 11.67
C PRO A 23 14.23 -19.39 10.65
N ASP A 24 14.04 -20.69 10.82
CA ASP A 24 13.15 -21.54 9.99
C ASP A 24 11.64 -21.17 10.12
N ASP A 25 11.29 -20.12 10.87
CA ASP A 25 9.92 -19.67 11.18
C ASP A 25 9.56 -18.37 10.41
N TYR A 26 9.82 -18.30 9.11
CA TYR A 26 9.12 -17.28 8.31
C TYR A 26 7.69 -17.76 8.07
N ASN A 27 6.72 -16.92 8.40
CA ASN A 27 5.38 -17.06 7.86
C ASN A 27 5.50 -16.95 6.34
N ASP A 28 5.20 -18.04 5.63
CA ASP A 28 5.17 -18.09 4.18
C ASP A 28 3.76 -17.72 3.70
N ALA A 29 3.66 -16.79 2.75
CA ALA A 29 2.41 -16.45 2.07
C ALA A 29 2.47 -16.92 0.61
N SER A 30 1.56 -17.82 0.25
CA SER A 30 1.41 -18.36 -1.10
C SER A 30 0.42 -17.57 -1.96
N THR A 31 -0.51 -16.87 -1.31
CA THR A 31 -1.58 -16.13 -1.97
C THR A 31 -1.62 -14.67 -1.50
N PRO A 32 -2.23 -13.75 -2.27
CA PRO A 32 -2.42 -12.37 -1.84
C PRO A 32 -3.19 -12.24 -0.52
N ALA A 33 -4.22 -13.08 -0.32
CA ALA A 33 -5.04 -13.08 0.89
C ALA A 33 -4.28 -13.60 2.13
N GLU A 34 -3.31 -14.49 1.96
CA GLU A 34 -2.42 -14.92 3.06
C GLU A 34 -1.42 -13.82 3.47
N LEU A 35 -1.00 -12.99 2.52
CA LEU A 35 -0.05 -11.91 2.78
C LEU A 35 -0.72 -10.70 3.44
N ILE A 36 -1.91 -10.33 2.96
CA ILE A 36 -2.72 -9.22 3.48
C ILE A 36 -4.12 -9.76 3.78
N PRO A 37 -4.32 -10.34 4.98
CA PRO A 37 -5.60 -10.89 5.38
C PRO A 37 -6.64 -9.79 5.59
N VAL A 38 -7.91 -10.18 5.43
CA VAL A 38 -9.04 -9.38 5.88
C VAL A 38 -8.97 -9.21 7.40
N ARG A 39 -9.37 -8.03 7.89
CA ARG A 39 -9.46 -7.74 9.31
C ARG A 39 -10.81 -7.13 9.63
N TYR A 40 -11.64 -7.93 10.29
CA TYR A 40 -12.92 -7.46 10.81
C TYR A 40 -12.71 -6.60 12.06
N SER A 41 -13.59 -5.63 12.23
CA SER A 41 -13.67 -4.80 13.43
C SER A 41 -13.80 -5.70 14.68
N GLY A 42 -13.13 -5.32 15.77
CA GLY A 42 -13.10 -6.11 17.01
C GLY A 42 -12.02 -7.19 17.10
N GLU A 43 -11.29 -7.50 16.01
CA GLU A 43 -10.12 -8.37 16.09
C GLU A 43 -8.93 -7.74 16.84
N SER A 44 -8.19 -8.56 17.60
CA SER A 44 -6.96 -8.09 18.27
C SER A 44 -5.91 -7.62 17.26
N PRO A 45 -5.21 -6.50 17.46
CA PRO A 45 -4.20 -6.02 16.52
C PRO A 45 -3.11 -7.07 16.29
N LEU A 46 -2.78 -7.33 15.01
CA LEU A 46 -1.58 -8.09 14.67
C LEU A 46 -0.34 -7.31 15.12
N ASP A 47 0.74 -8.04 15.39
CA ASP A 47 2.06 -7.46 15.67
C ASP A 47 2.39 -6.35 14.67
N THR A 48 3.00 -5.27 15.17
CA THR A 48 3.22 -3.99 14.46
C THR A 48 4.01 -4.11 13.16
N GLY A 49 4.70 -5.23 12.95
CA GLY A 49 5.17 -5.69 11.65
C GLY A 49 5.88 -7.04 11.72
N CYS A 50 5.88 -7.77 10.62
CA CYS A 50 6.56 -9.05 10.50
C CYS A 50 7.22 -9.21 9.14
N VAL A 51 8.25 -10.07 9.08
CA VAL A 51 8.84 -10.48 7.81
C VAL A 51 8.10 -11.71 7.33
N VAL A 52 7.45 -11.59 6.17
CA VAL A 52 6.71 -12.67 5.51
C VAL A 52 7.46 -13.02 4.23
N ARG A 53 7.53 -14.30 3.89
CA ARG A 53 8.09 -14.71 2.62
C ARG A 53 6.97 -14.96 1.61
N ILE A 54 7.00 -14.27 0.49
CA ILE A 54 6.10 -14.54 -0.62
C ILE A 54 6.61 -15.78 -1.35
N ALA A 55 6.00 -16.93 -1.06
CA ALA A 55 6.49 -18.25 -1.44
C ALA A 55 6.69 -18.42 -2.96
N PRO A 56 5.77 -17.98 -3.84
CA PRO A 56 5.93 -18.12 -5.30
C PRO A 56 7.18 -17.42 -5.85
N PHE A 57 7.57 -16.30 -5.26
CA PHE A 57 8.70 -15.49 -5.73
C PHE A 57 9.95 -15.63 -4.85
N ARG A 58 9.84 -16.39 -3.75
CA ARG A 58 10.90 -16.62 -2.76
C ARG A 58 11.49 -15.32 -2.20
N ARG A 59 10.68 -14.26 -2.13
CA ARG A 59 11.11 -12.94 -1.65
C ARG A 59 10.61 -12.67 -0.25
N ASN A 60 11.49 -12.17 0.60
CA ASN A 60 11.12 -11.71 1.94
C ASN A 60 10.61 -10.27 1.84
N VAL A 61 9.49 -9.99 2.49
CA VAL A 61 8.88 -8.65 2.54
C VAL A 61 8.63 -8.29 3.99
N LEU A 62 8.82 -7.01 4.32
CA LEU A 62 8.45 -6.49 5.64
C LEU A 62 7.02 -5.97 5.56
N THR A 63 6.08 -6.66 6.20
CA THR A 63 4.67 -6.24 6.25
C THR A 63 4.38 -5.50 7.55
N THR A 64 3.73 -4.34 7.46
CA THR A 64 3.29 -3.54 8.62
C THR A 64 1.82 -3.19 8.53
N PHE A 65 1.09 -3.29 9.65
CA PHE A 65 -0.39 -3.17 9.71
C PHE A 65 -0.89 -1.95 10.48
N HIS A 66 0.01 -1.04 10.89
CA HIS A 66 -0.39 0.20 11.56
C HIS A 66 -1.29 1.09 10.68
N ARG A 67 -2.15 1.88 11.34
CA ARG A 67 -3.09 2.80 10.70
C ARG A 67 -2.36 4.02 10.13
N ALA A 68 -2.72 4.43 8.92
CA ALA A 68 -2.18 5.65 8.31
C ALA A 68 -2.67 6.90 9.06
N GLN A 69 -1.83 7.91 9.17
CA GLN A 69 -2.18 9.20 9.74
C GLN A 69 -2.32 10.24 8.63
N ILE A 70 -2.94 11.37 8.95
CA ILE A 70 -3.10 12.49 8.00
C ILE A 70 -1.73 12.95 7.48
N ALA A 71 -0.69 12.94 8.31
CA ALA A 71 0.67 13.27 7.88
C ALA A 71 1.20 12.34 6.77
N ASP A 72 0.83 11.06 6.81
CA ASP A 72 1.24 10.08 5.79
C ASP A 72 0.51 10.32 4.47
N PHE A 73 -0.78 10.70 4.55
CA PHE A 73 -1.57 11.11 3.38
C PHE A 73 -0.96 12.36 2.72
N GLU A 74 -0.61 13.39 3.49
CA GLU A 74 0.01 14.62 2.96
C GLU A 74 1.34 14.35 2.23
N GLU A 75 2.10 13.32 2.63
CA GLU A 75 3.35 12.96 1.95
C GLU A 75 3.14 12.42 0.52
N VAL A 76 1.96 11.84 0.24
CA VAL A 76 1.57 11.25 -1.05
C VAL A 76 0.45 12.00 -1.77
N LYS A 77 -0.15 13.02 -1.16
CA LYS A 77 -1.25 13.81 -1.73
C LYS A 77 -0.97 14.29 -3.16
N TRP A 78 0.25 14.77 -3.41
CA TRP A 78 0.70 15.24 -4.74
C TRP A 78 0.54 14.22 -5.87
N ILE A 79 0.81 12.92 -5.63
CA ILE A 79 0.68 11.90 -6.67
C ILE A 79 -0.77 11.43 -6.79
N LEU A 80 -1.55 11.51 -5.71
CA LEU A 80 -2.97 11.19 -5.75
C LEU A 80 -3.76 12.24 -6.54
N GLN A 81 -3.41 13.52 -6.40
CA GLN A 81 -4.03 14.65 -7.09
C GLN A 81 -3.62 14.75 -8.56
N HIS A 82 -2.31 14.68 -8.84
CA HIS A 82 -1.79 15.00 -10.17
C HIS A 82 -1.22 13.79 -10.92
N GLY A 83 -1.13 12.62 -10.28
CA GLY A 83 -0.53 11.43 -10.86
C GLY A 83 -1.50 10.66 -11.75
N THR A 84 -0.98 10.22 -12.90
CA THR A 84 -1.65 9.24 -13.76
C THR A 84 -1.34 7.83 -13.27
N THR A 85 -2.33 6.93 -13.38
CA THR A 85 -2.12 5.52 -13.02
C THR A 85 -1.10 4.86 -13.94
N ASP A 86 -0.37 3.89 -13.40
CA ASP A 86 0.61 3.07 -14.13
C ASP A 86 1.87 3.81 -14.63
N VAL A 87 2.07 5.07 -14.21
CA VAL A 87 3.24 5.91 -14.57
C VAL A 87 4.15 6.15 -13.36
N TRP A 88 5.46 6.25 -13.60
CA TRP A 88 6.46 6.55 -12.57
C TRP A 88 6.72 8.06 -12.45
N TYR A 89 6.91 8.53 -11.23
CA TYR A 89 7.14 9.93 -10.89
C TYR A 89 8.27 10.08 -9.86
N GLU A 90 9.00 11.20 -9.93
CA GLU A 90 9.81 11.68 -8.80
C GLU A 90 8.96 12.66 -7.98
N LYS A 91 9.15 12.67 -6.65
CA LYS A 91 8.46 13.65 -5.80
C LYS A 91 8.86 15.07 -6.22
N PRO A 92 7.89 15.94 -6.56
CA PRO A 92 8.19 17.30 -6.98
C PRO A 92 8.78 18.12 -5.83
N LYS A 93 9.48 19.19 -6.19
CA LYS A 93 10.03 20.12 -5.20
C LYS A 93 8.89 20.84 -4.49
N ARG A 94 9.09 21.17 -3.20
CA ARG A 94 8.15 21.98 -2.41
C ARG A 94 7.76 23.31 -3.07
N SER A 95 8.66 23.91 -3.88
CA SER A 95 8.36 25.13 -4.63
C SER A 95 7.33 24.93 -5.73
N TRP A 96 7.36 23.77 -6.39
CA TRP A 96 6.38 23.42 -7.43
C TRP A 96 5.01 23.16 -6.80
N LEU A 97 4.96 22.41 -5.69
CA LEU A 97 3.71 22.17 -4.96
C LEU A 97 3.03 23.49 -4.55
N ARG A 98 3.78 24.43 -3.96
CA ARG A 98 3.25 25.75 -3.60
C ARG A 98 2.76 26.57 -4.81
N GLN A 99 3.39 26.38 -5.96
CA GLN A 99 3.00 27.06 -7.19
C GLN A 99 1.67 26.50 -7.69
N GLN A 100 1.47 25.18 -7.63
CA GLN A 100 0.20 24.54 -7.95
C GLN A 100 -0.92 25.00 -7.02
N ASP A 101 -0.69 24.97 -5.71
CA ASP A 101 -1.66 25.47 -4.72
C ASP A 101 -2.09 26.92 -5.03
N SER A 102 -1.14 27.74 -5.53
CA SER A 102 -1.41 29.14 -5.89
C SER A 102 -2.18 29.28 -7.20
N PHE A 103 -1.88 28.45 -8.21
CA PHE A 103 -2.59 28.45 -9.49
C PHE A 103 -4.03 27.99 -9.31
N GLU A 104 -4.24 26.95 -8.54
CA GLU A 104 -5.56 26.43 -8.17
C GLU A 104 -6.40 27.47 -7.44
N ALA A 105 -5.83 28.10 -6.41
CA ALA A 105 -6.52 29.19 -5.68
C ALA A 105 -6.89 30.38 -6.58
N SER A 106 -6.21 30.55 -7.71
CA SER A 106 -6.49 31.59 -8.70
C SER A 106 -7.38 31.12 -9.87
N GLY A 107 -7.79 29.85 -9.89
CA GLY A 107 -8.57 29.25 -10.97
C GLY A 107 -7.80 29.17 -12.30
N CYS A 108 -6.48 29.11 -12.23
CA CYS A 108 -5.61 28.95 -13.40
C CYS A 108 -5.28 27.47 -13.61
N ASP A 109 -5.09 27.08 -14.87
CA ASP A 109 -4.69 25.73 -15.23
C ASP A 109 -3.38 25.35 -14.54
N THR A 110 -3.37 24.18 -13.92
CA THR A 110 -2.21 23.60 -13.26
C THR A 110 -1.32 22.88 -14.25
N ASP A 111 0.00 22.99 -14.06
CA ASP A 111 0.93 22.20 -14.88
C ASP A 111 0.77 20.71 -14.55
N GLU A 112 0.68 19.86 -15.57
CA GLU A 112 0.65 18.40 -15.37
C GLU A 112 1.93 17.91 -14.67
N LEU A 113 1.77 16.92 -13.78
CA LEU A 113 2.90 16.30 -13.10
C LEU A 113 3.78 15.57 -14.13
N GLU A 114 5.04 15.97 -14.23
CA GLU A 114 5.98 15.40 -15.20
C GLU A 114 6.26 13.92 -14.92
N ALA A 115 5.87 13.07 -15.87
CA ALA A 115 6.17 11.65 -15.86
C ALA A 115 7.67 11.39 -16.02
N LEU A 116 8.18 10.37 -15.33
CA LEU A 116 9.56 9.93 -15.47
C LEU A 116 9.71 9.03 -16.71
N GLU A 117 10.03 9.62 -17.86
CA GLU A 117 10.12 8.93 -19.16
C GLU A 117 11.09 7.73 -19.17
N ASN A 118 12.21 7.83 -18.45
CA ASN A 118 13.25 6.80 -18.40
C ASN A 118 13.30 6.09 -17.05
N ALA A 119 12.13 5.73 -16.52
CA ALA A 119 12.03 5.01 -15.25
C ALA A 119 12.76 3.66 -15.30
N ARG A 120 13.63 3.45 -14.31
CA ARG A 120 14.42 2.22 -14.11
C ARG A 120 14.23 1.78 -12.66
N PRO A 121 13.05 1.24 -12.33
CA PRO A 121 12.71 0.88 -10.97
C PRO A 121 13.55 -0.29 -10.48
N VAL A 122 14.26 -0.06 -9.38
CA VAL A 122 15.10 -1.07 -8.74
C VAL A 122 14.23 -2.14 -8.08
N SER A 123 14.70 -3.39 -8.13
CA SER A 123 14.14 -4.48 -7.33
C SER A 123 14.83 -4.52 -5.96
N LEU A 124 14.10 -4.13 -4.91
CA LEU A 124 14.61 -4.13 -3.53
C LEU A 124 14.71 -5.55 -3.00
N GLU A 125 15.78 -5.88 -2.27
CA GLU A 125 15.97 -7.21 -1.68
C GLU A 125 14.82 -7.56 -0.71
N THR A 126 14.43 -6.60 0.13
CA THR A 126 13.33 -6.72 1.09
C THR A 126 12.42 -5.49 0.96
N PRO A 127 11.42 -5.50 0.06
CA PRO A 127 10.47 -4.40 -0.02
C PRO A 127 9.57 -4.35 1.22
N ARG A 128 9.02 -3.17 1.51
CA ARG A 128 8.07 -2.96 2.60
C ARG A 128 6.64 -2.96 2.04
N ILE A 129 5.74 -3.68 2.70
CA ILE A 129 4.31 -3.62 2.43
C ILE A 129 3.65 -2.94 3.62
N TRP A 130 3.14 -1.73 3.40
CA TRP A 130 2.23 -1.14 4.35
C TRP A 130 0.80 -1.54 4.01
N ALA A 131 0.29 -2.54 4.73
CA ALA A 131 -1.11 -2.96 4.69
C ALA A 131 -1.94 -2.02 5.58
N SER A 132 -2.28 -0.83 5.06
CA SER A 132 -3.16 0.12 5.77
C SER A 132 -4.61 -0.38 5.83
N ALA A 133 -5.49 0.35 6.51
CA ALA A 133 -6.92 0.04 6.61
C ALA A 133 -7.54 -0.25 5.23
N ALA A 134 -7.17 0.51 4.21
CA ALA A 134 -7.63 0.35 2.83
C ALA A 134 -7.36 -1.04 2.21
N LEU A 135 -6.34 -1.78 2.68
CA LEU A 135 -6.01 -3.10 2.15
C LEU A 135 -6.52 -4.24 3.03
N VAL A 136 -6.90 -3.96 4.27
CA VAL A 136 -7.29 -4.99 5.25
C VAL A 136 -8.77 -4.99 5.57
N THR A 137 -9.45 -3.84 5.51
CA THR A 137 -10.86 -3.72 5.84
C THR A 137 -11.70 -4.32 4.70
N PRO A 138 -12.60 -5.27 5.00
CA PRO A 138 -13.51 -5.83 4.01
C PRO A 138 -14.71 -4.90 3.77
N SER A 139 -15.45 -5.14 2.69
CA SER A 139 -16.71 -4.40 2.42
C SER A 139 -17.87 -4.85 3.32
N ASP A 140 -17.80 -6.04 3.92
CA ASP A 140 -18.81 -6.62 4.82
C ASP A 140 -18.40 -6.53 6.30
N ASP A 141 -17.72 -5.45 6.70
CA ASP A 141 -17.17 -5.31 8.06
C ASP A 141 -18.25 -5.29 9.17
N ASP A 142 -17.94 -5.93 10.31
CA ASP A 142 -18.85 -6.16 11.41
C ASP A 142 -19.22 -4.85 12.15
N ILE A 143 -20.52 -4.57 12.29
CA ILE A 143 -21.01 -3.38 13.01
C ILE A 143 -21.40 -3.71 14.45
N PHE A 144 -20.59 -3.28 15.42
CA PHE A 144 -20.84 -3.55 16.85
C PHE A 144 -21.76 -2.52 17.53
N ASP A 145 -21.73 -1.26 17.07
CA ASP A 145 -22.51 -0.17 17.67
C ASP A 145 -23.87 0.01 16.96
N CYS A 146 -24.83 -0.86 17.28
CA CYS A 146 -26.19 -0.73 16.76
C CYS A 146 -26.98 0.36 17.52
N THR A 147 -27.09 1.54 16.93
CA THR A 147 -27.93 2.63 17.46
C THR A 147 -29.40 2.54 17.03
N ALA A 148 -29.70 1.70 16.03
CA ALA A 148 -31.04 1.51 15.47
C ALA A 148 -31.97 0.61 16.32
N GLY A 149 -31.46 0.04 17.43
CA GLY A 149 -32.25 -0.78 18.34
C GLY A 149 -32.66 -2.13 17.75
N HIS A 150 -31.93 -2.65 16.77
CA HIS A 150 -32.14 -4.00 16.24
C HIS A 150 -31.95 -5.01 17.39
N SER A 151 -33.02 -5.75 17.70
CA SER A 151 -33.03 -6.72 18.81
C SER A 151 -32.17 -7.93 18.46
N ILE A 152 -31.16 -8.18 19.29
CA ILE A 152 -30.33 -9.38 19.24
C ILE A 152 -31.10 -10.52 19.90
N ASP A 153 -32.14 -11.02 19.25
CA ASP A 153 -32.78 -12.27 19.66
C ASP A 153 -31.90 -13.44 19.19
N ASP A 154 -31.27 -14.07 20.18
CA ASP A 154 -30.43 -15.27 20.15
C ASP A 154 -29.01 -15.17 19.54
N ALA A 155 -28.05 -15.53 20.41
CA ALA A 155 -26.60 -15.64 20.20
C ALA A 155 -25.83 -14.32 20.01
N PHE A 156 -25.36 -13.78 21.13
CA PHE A 156 -24.48 -12.60 21.22
C PHE A 156 -23.13 -12.85 20.51
N SER A 157 -23.03 -12.48 19.24
CA SER A 157 -21.75 -12.35 18.49
C SER A 157 -21.08 -10.99 18.72
N GLY A 158 -21.82 -10.01 19.28
CA GLY A 158 -21.37 -8.63 19.47
C GLY A 158 -21.65 -7.72 18.27
N ALA A 159 -21.68 -8.25 17.05
CA ALA A 159 -22.01 -7.51 15.83
C ALA A 159 -23.52 -7.57 15.50
N CYS A 160 -24.05 -6.51 14.88
CA CYS A 160 -25.42 -6.41 14.43
C CYS A 160 -25.53 -6.87 12.97
N PRO A 161 -26.21 -8.01 12.69
CA PRO A 161 -26.26 -8.56 11.33
C PRO A 161 -27.01 -7.63 10.37
N THR A 162 -28.13 -7.04 10.80
CA THR A 162 -28.90 -6.12 9.96
C THR A 162 -28.10 -4.88 9.59
N CYS A 163 -27.41 -4.25 10.54
CA CYS A 163 -26.58 -3.09 10.22
C CYS A 163 -25.39 -3.47 9.33
N THR A 164 -24.79 -4.64 9.54
CA THR A 164 -23.68 -5.13 8.70
C THR A 164 -24.13 -5.34 7.26
N GLU A 165 -25.28 -6.00 7.07
CA GLU A 165 -25.90 -6.22 5.76
C GLU A 165 -26.25 -4.90 5.08
N ASP A 166 -27.00 -4.01 5.76
CA ASP A 166 -27.39 -2.70 5.23
C ASP A 166 -26.18 -1.87 4.77
N LYS A 167 -25.10 -1.84 5.56
CA LYS A 167 -23.87 -1.09 5.21
C LYS A 167 -23.10 -1.75 4.06
N SER A 168 -23.05 -3.07 4.02
CA SER A 168 -22.42 -3.80 2.91
C SER A 168 -23.15 -3.54 1.59
N GLU A 169 -24.50 -3.52 1.58
CA GLU A 169 -25.29 -3.22 0.39
C GLU A 169 -25.05 -1.79 -0.12
N VAL A 170 -24.93 -0.83 0.80
CA VAL A 170 -24.60 0.57 0.46
C VAL A 170 -23.22 0.67 -0.18
N LEU A 171 -22.23 -0.07 0.33
CA LEU A 171 -20.90 -0.12 -0.26
C LEU A 171 -20.89 -0.81 -1.64
N ASP A 172 -21.64 -1.88 -1.81
CA ASP A 172 -21.77 -2.59 -3.10
C ASP A 172 -22.45 -1.73 -4.17
N ALA A 173 -23.36 -0.84 -3.76
CA ALA A 173 -24.00 0.14 -4.64
C ALA A 173 -23.11 1.34 -4.97
N THR A 174 -22.02 1.55 -4.23
CA THR A 174 -21.14 2.71 -4.37
C THR A 174 -19.90 2.33 -5.20
N PRO A 175 -19.64 2.96 -6.35
CA PRO A 175 -18.40 2.75 -7.08
C PRO A 175 -17.20 3.23 -6.27
N LEU A 176 -16.38 2.32 -5.76
CA LEU A 176 -15.16 2.64 -5.01
C LEU A 176 -13.91 2.47 -5.86
N VAL A 177 -12.90 3.30 -5.59
CA VAL A 177 -11.55 3.19 -6.16
C VAL A 177 -10.53 3.04 -5.05
N TYR A 178 -9.74 1.98 -5.16
CA TYR A 178 -8.63 1.65 -4.28
C TYR A 178 -7.34 2.16 -4.91
N PHE A 179 -6.70 3.11 -4.24
CA PHE A 179 -5.40 3.63 -4.66
C PHE A 179 -4.29 2.91 -3.92
N VAL A 180 -3.28 2.47 -4.66
CA VAL A 180 -2.04 1.89 -4.11
C VAL A 180 -0.86 2.70 -4.62
N VAL A 181 -0.11 3.28 -3.70
CA VAL A 181 1.13 4.01 -4.02
C VAL A 181 2.31 3.07 -3.84
N LEU A 182 2.92 2.70 -4.96
CA LEU A 182 4.13 1.91 -5.01
C LEU A 182 5.35 2.85 -5.00
N SER A 183 6.46 2.41 -4.40
CA SER A 183 7.73 3.12 -4.51
C SER A 183 8.94 2.21 -4.55
N THR A 184 10.00 2.72 -5.17
CA THR A 184 11.32 2.11 -5.18
C THR A 184 12.37 3.19 -5.49
N CYS A 185 13.63 2.79 -5.70
CA CYS A 185 14.70 3.68 -6.13
C CYS A 185 14.84 3.66 -7.67
N GLN A 186 15.16 4.81 -8.26
CA GLN A 186 15.58 4.94 -9.64
C GLN A 186 17.04 4.49 -9.77
N ALA A 187 17.33 3.54 -10.66
CA ALA A 187 18.72 3.14 -10.91
C ALA A 187 19.51 4.30 -11.55
N SER A 188 20.68 4.63 -11.01
CA SER A 188 21.61 5.61 -11.60
C SER A 188 22.25 5.06 -12.87
N GLU A 189 22.58 3.77 -12.88
CA GLU A 189 23.18 3.04 -14.01
C GLU A 189 22.45 1.71 -14.27
N PRO A 190 22.46 1.19 -15.51
CA PRO A 190 21.69 0.01 -15.89
C PRO A 190 22.13 -1.31 -15.23
N PHE A 191 23.27 -1.36 -14.52
CA PHE A 191 23.81 -2.60 -13.96
C PHE A 191 24.56 -2.40 -12.63
N ILE A 192 23.84 -2.32 -11.51
CA ILE A 192 24.46 -2.49 -10.19
C ILE A 192 23.65 -3.52 -9.39
N HIS A 193 24.27 -4.67 -9.11
CA HIS A 193 23.79 -5.64 -8.13
C HIS A 193 24.39 -5.29 -6.76
N GLY A 194 23.55 -4.98 -5.78
CA GLY A 194 23.94 -4.88 -4.37
C GLY A 194 23.70 -3.51 -3.72
N ALA A 195 22.90 -3.53 -2.64
CA ALA A 195 22.80 -2.70 -1.42
C ALA A 195 23.04 -1.18 -1.40
N HIS A 196 23.50 -0.52 -2.46
CA HIS A 196 23.74 0.93 -2.47
C HIS A 196 23.02 1.58 -3.64
N PHE A 197 21.69 1.61 -3.55
CA PHE A 197 20.89 2.42 -4.45
C PHE A 197 21.02 3.88 -4.04
N ASN A 198 22.01 4.58 -4.59
CA ASN A 198 22.13 6.05 -4.49
C ASN A 198 21.12 6.77 -5.41
N GLY A 199 20.02 6.09 -5.74
CA GLY A 199 18.97 6.55 -6.62
C GLY A 199 17.96 7.40 -5.88
N ARG A 200 17.30 8.32 -6.60
CA ARG A 200 16.14 9.03 -6.06
C ARG A 200 14.97 8.07 -5.89
N GLN A 201 14.13 8.32 -4.90
CA GLN A 201 12.90 7.56 -4.74
C GLN A 201 11.92 7.96 -5.85
N ILE A 202 11.34 6.95 -6.48
CA ILE A 202 10.31 7.09 -7.49
C ILE A 202 9.04 6.40 -7.01
N TYR A 203 7.91 6.95 -7.44
CA TYR A 203 6.58 6.59 -6.99
C TYR A 203 5.72 6.25 -8.19
N LYS A 204 4.80 5.31 -8.02
CA LYS A 204 3.84 4.90 -9.04
C LYS A 204 2.48 4.74 -8.39
N LEU A 205 1.47 5.36 -8.97
CA LEU A 205 0.09 5.24 -8.53
C LEU A 205 -0.59 4.11 -9.30
N ILE A 206 -1.32 3.25 -8.58
CA ILE A 206 -2.18 2.22 -9.17
C ILE A 206 -3.61 2.44 -8.69
N ARG A 207 -4.56 2.39 -9.62
CA ARG A 207 -6.00 2.41 -9.35
C ARG A 207 -6.59 1.01 -9.50
N CYS A 208 -7.32 0.56 -8.49
CA CYS A 208 -7.98 -0.75 -8.44
C CYS A 208 -9.47 -0.57 -8.15
N GLY A 209 -10.32 -1.44 -8.70
CA GLY A 209 -11.77 -1.40 -8.46
C GLY A 209 -12.24 -2.21 -7.25
N SER A 210 -11.32 -2.92 -6.56
CA SER A 210 -11.65 -3.69 -5.37
C SER A 210 -10.43 -3.87 -4.45
N ARG A 211 -10.70 -4.24 -3.20
CA ARG A 211 -9.67 -4.59 -2.22
C ARG A 211 -8.82 -5.75 -2.70
N GLU A 212 -9.44 -6.80 -3.22
CA GLU A 212 -8.77 -8.02 -3.70
C GLU A 212 -7.82 -7.70 -4.86
N SER A 213 -8.23 -6.78 -5.74
CA SER A 213 -7.39 -6.31 -6.84
C SER A 213 -6.19 -5.51 -6.30
N ALA A 214 -6.42 -4.60 -5.36
CA ALA A 214 -5.36 -3.82 -4.73
C ALA A 214 -4.35 -4.68 -3.95
N VAL A 215 -4.84 -5.69 -3.22
CA VAL A 215 -4.02 -6.67 -2.49
C VAL A 215 -3.23 -7.56 -3.46
N ALA A 216 -3.83 -7.98 -4.58
CA ALA A 216 -3.11 -8.71 -5.62
C ALA A 216 -1.98 -7.85 -6.22
N GLU A 217 -2.25 -6.59 -6.54
CA GLU A 217 -1.23 -5.66 -7.03
C GLU A 217 -0.09 -5.47 -6.02
N ALA A 218 -0.41 -5.27 -4.74
CA ALA A 218 0.59 -5.21 -3.67
C ALA A 218 1.46 -6.49 -3.60
N PHE A 219 0.83 -7.66 -3.70
CA PHE A 219 1.48 -8.97 -3.68
C PHE A 219 2.44 -9.16 -4.86
N TYR A 220 2.00 -8.86 -6.09
CA TYR A 220 2.83 -9.00 -7.28
C TYR A 220 3.92 -7.92 -7.37
N ALA A 221 3.61 -6.66 -7.07
CA ALA A 221 4.58 -5.58 -7.09
C ALA A 221 5.72 -5.83 -6.09
N SER A 222 5.38 -6.27 -4.87
CA SER A 222 6.37 -6.56 -3.85
C SER A 222 7.11 -7.86 -4.15
N GLY A 223 6.39 -8.91 -4.51
CA GLY A 223 6.96 -10.24 -4.72
C GLY A 223 7.80 -10.38 -5.99
N VAL A 224 7.22 -10.04 -7.14
CA VAL A 224 7.88 -10.13 -8.45
C VAL A 224 8.89 -9.00 -8.59
N ASN A 225 8.41 -7.77 -8.50
CA ASN A 225 9.21 -6.61 -8.87
C ASN A 225 10.12 -6.13 -7.75
N GLY A 226 9.81 -6.45 -6.49
CA GLY A 226 10.58 -5.96 -5.34
C GLY A 226 10.32 -4.50 -5.04
N TRP A 227 9.11 -3.99 -5.28
CA TRP A 227 8.72 -2.61 -4.98
C TRP A 227 7.98 -2.54 -3.65
N SER A 228 8.07 -1.41 -2.96
CA SER A 228 7.36 -1.22 -1.69
C SER A 228 5.96 -0.67 -1.93
N VAL A 229 5.01 -1.05 -1.10
CA VAL A 229 3.72 -0.36 -0.95
C VAL A 229 3.88 0.66 0.17
N THR A 230 3.85 1.95 -0.18
CA THR A 230 4.09 3.04 0.77
C THR A 230 2.83 3.72 1.26
N PHE A 231 1.72 3.59 0.56
CA PHE A 231 0.44 4.12 1.00
C PHE A 231 -0.69 3.45 0.24
N SER A 232 -1.87 3.38 0.85
CA SER A 232 -3.10 2.95 0.21
C SER A 232 -4.30 3.63 0.85
N CYS A 233 -5.27 4.02 0.03
CA CYS A 233 -6.52 4.63 0.45
C CYS A 233 -7.69 4.25 -0.48
N ILE A 234 -8.90 4.52 -0.02
CA ILE A 234 -10.14 4.30 -0.77
C ILE A 234 -10.90 5.62 -0.90
N MET A 235 -11.48 5.84 -2.07
CA MET A 235 -12.35 6.96 -2.38
C MET A 235 -13.54 6.47 -3.21
N ARG A 236 -14.58 7.29 -3.36
CA ARG A 236 -15.59 7.03 -4.39
C ARG A 236 -15.00 7.30 -5.78
N ALA A 237 -15.52 6.66 -6.82
CA ALA A 237 -14.98 6.76 -8.17
C ALA A 237 -15.32 8.10 -8.86
N ASP A 238 -16.40 8.74 -8.41
CA ASP A 238 -16.85 10.08 -8.80
C ASP A 238 -16.11 11.19 -8.06
N ASP A 239 -15.42 10.87 -6.97
CA ASP A 239 -14.61 11.84 -6.24
C ASP A 239 -13.30 12.14 -7.01
N GLU A 240 -13.14 13.39 -7.43
CA GLU A 240 -11.86 13.90 -7.88
C GLU A 240 -11.15 14.61 -6.73
N LEU A 241 -9.86 14.31 -6.55
CA LEU A 241 -9.00 15.11 -5.67
C LEU A 241 -8.63 16.39 -6.42
N GLU A 242 -9.61 17.28 -6.64
CA GLU A 242 -9.33 18.58 -7.21
C GLU A 242 -8.42 19.37 -6.25
N GLY A 243 -7.38 19.94 -6.83
CA GLY A 243 -6.33 20.62 -6.09
C GLY A 243 -6.82 21.95 -5.52
N GLY A 244 -6.57 22.10 -4.23
CA GLY A 244 -7.03 23.15 -3.35
C GLY A 244 -7.10 22.60 -1.93
N GLU A 245 -7.35 23.46 -0.93
CA GLU A 245 -7.88 23.02 0.37
C GLU A 245 -9.35 22.53 0.21
N THR A 246 -9.66 21.81 -0.86
CA THR A 246 -10.82 20.92 -0.91
C THR A 246 -10.72 20.09 0.37
N LYS A 247 -11.74 20.19 1.22
CA LYS A 247 -11.69 19.74 2.61
C LYS A 247 -11.63 18.22 2.61
N ILE A 248 -10.44 17.65 2.43
CA ILE A 248 -10.24 16.20 2.45
C ILE A 248 -10.58 15.74 3.87
N LYS A 249 -11.68 14.98 3.98
CA LYS A 249 -12.16 14.44 5.24
C LYS A 249 -11.73 12.99 5.31
N ARG A 250 -10.78 12.71 6.20
CA ARG A 250 -10.47 11.33 6.56
C ARG A 250 -11.72 10.70 7.19
N VAL A 251 -12.14 9.57 6.67
CA VAL A 251 -13.20 8.74 7.30
C VAL A 251 -12.56 7.59 8.07
N ASP A 252 -13.09 7.31 9.25
CA ASP A 252 -12.58 6.26 10.13
C ASP A 252 -13.08 4.87 9.72
N GLU A 253 -14.28 4.81 9.15
CA GLU A 253 -15.00 3.60 8.77
C GLU A 253 -15.26 3.57 7.26
N LEU A 254 -15.10 2.41 6.62
CA LEU A 254 -15.22 2.28 5.17
C LEU A 254 -16.62 2.59 4.66
N TRP A 255 -17.65 2.10 5.36
CA TRP A 255 -19.06 2.27 4.98
C TRP A 255 -19.52 3.72 4.91
N VAL A 256 -18.82 4.64 5.59
CA VAL A 256 -19.11 6.07 5.54
C VAL A 256 -18.90 6.63 4.13
N LEU A 257 -18.06 6.01 3.28
CA LEU A 257 -17.91 6.42 1.88
C LEU A 257 -19.18 6.21 1.04
N GLY A 258 -20.01 5.24 1.40
CA GLY A 258 -21.25 4.96 0.67
C GLY A 258 -22.45 5.78 1.15
N GLU A 259 -22.32 6.53 2.24
CA GLU A 259 -23.38 7.43 2.69
C GLU A 259 -23.39 8.71 1.87
N ASP A 260 -24.57 9.20 1.50
CA ASP A 260 -24.72 10.52 0.91
C ASP A 260 -24.85 11.55 2.05
N GLU A 261 -23.74 12.21 2.42
CA GLU A 261 -23.77 13.36 3.35
C GLU A 261 -24.04 14.66 2.56
N GLU A 262 -24.92 15.53 3.09
CA GLU A 262 -25.28 16.84 2.51
C GLU A 262 -24.15 17.90 2.52
N GLU A 263 -22.93 17.56 2.97
CA GLU A 263 -21.77 18.46 2.94
C GLU A 263 -21.04 18.38 1.59
N ASP A 264 -21.63 19.03 0.58
CA ASP A 264 -21.24 19.05 -0.85
C ASP A 264 -19.79 19.49 -1.19
N ASP A 265 -18.94 19.86 -0.22
CA ASP A 265 -17.63 20.49 -0.48
C ASP A 265 -16.40 19.66 -0.01
N CYS A 266 -16.59 18.42 0.49
CA CYS A 266 -15.52 17.64 1.11
C CYS A 266 -15.30 16.26 0.45
N THR A 267 -14.14 16.04 -0.16
CA THR A 267 -13.75 14.70 -0.64
C THR A 267 -13.43 13.77 0.54
N ARG A 268 -14.12 12.63 0.63
CA ARG A 268 -13.93 11.66 1.71
C ARG A 268 -12.91 10.60 1.31
N VAL A 269 -11.97 10.32 2.20
CA VAL A 269 -10.88 9.37 1.93
C VAL A 269 -10.71 8.44 3.12
N PHE A 270 -10.75 7.13 2.88
CA PHE A 270 -10.55 6.11 3.90
C PHE A 270 -9.10 5.61 3.89
N PHE A 271 -8.42 5.71 5.05
CA PHE A 271 -7.04 5.22 5.28
C PHE A 271 -6.66 5.05 6.76
#